data_AF-A0A974S0J0-F1
#
_entry.id   AF-A0A974S0J0-F1
#
_cell.length_a   1.000
_cell.length_b   1.000
_cell.length_c   1.000
_cell.angle_alpha   90.00
_cell.angle_beta   90.00
_cell.angle_gamma   90.00
#
_symmetry.space_group_name_H-M   'P 1'
#
loop_
_entity.id
_entity.type
_entity.pdbx_description
1 polymer ?
#
loop_
_entity_poly.entity_id
_entity_poly.type
_entity_poly.pdbx_seq_one_letter_code
_entity_poly.pdbx_strand_id
1 'polypeptide(L)'
;MFIPSLLVSIAGILIILVGLYVRKKEKTSFIAGHNQLFHAKNEKRLASRIGLVIVLFGIETVLFPIIFQLIPRLDGTAFLVVAMIHLAAVFIVILADQLSQ
;
A
#
# COMPACT_ATOMS: atom_id res chain seq x y z
N MET A 1 -11.19 12.59 20.52
CA MET A 1 -11.34 11.68 19.37
C MET A 1 -11.06 12.34 18.00
N PHE A 2 -11.25 13.65 17.83
CA PHE A 2 -10.98 14.31 16.53
C PHE A 2 -9.50 14.38 16.15
N ILE A 3 -8.62 14.76 17.08
CA ILE A 3 -7.17 14.85 16.82
C ILE A 3 -6.57 13.53 16.31
N PRO A 4 -6.76 12.37 16.97
CA PRO A 4 -6.20 11.11 16.46
C PRO A 4 -6.80 10.71 15.10
N SER A 5 -8.10 10.96 14.88
CA SER A 5 -8.73 10.70 13.57
C SER A 5 -8.08 11.53 12.45
N LEU A 6 -7.83 12.82 12.72
CA LEU A 6 -7.16 13.71 11.77
C LEU A 6 -5.73 13.23 11.44
N LEU A 7 -4.98 12.80 12.45
CA LEU A 7 -3.63 12.26 12.25
C LEU A 7 -3.62 11.00 11.37
N VAL A 8 -4.58 10.08 11.59
CA VAL A 8 -4.73 8.90 10.73
C VAL A 8 -5.06 9.30 9.30
N SER A 9 -5.97 10.25 9.09
CA SER A 9 -6.29 10.73 7.74
C SER A 9 -5.09 11.41 7.07
N ILE A 10 -4.29 12.20 7.78
CA ILE A 10 -3.06 12.80 7.25
C ILE A 10 -2.06 11.71 6.85
N ALA A 11 -1.86 10.70 7.70
CA ALA A 11 -1.00 9.56 7.38
C ALA A 11 -1.49 8.83 6.12
N GLY A 12 -2.81 8.60 5.99
CA GLY A 12 -3.41 8.02 4.79
C GLY A 12 -3.13 8.84 3.53
N ILE A 13 -3.23 10.17 3.59
CA ILE A 13 -2.88 11.06 2.47
C ILE A 13 -1.40 10.91 2.10
N LEU A 14 -0.50 10.87 3.07
CA LEU A 14 0.94 10.65 2.80
C LEU A 14 1.18 9.31 2.12
N ILE A 15 0.50 8.25 2.55
CA ILE A 15 0.58 6.92 1.93
C ILE A 15 0.10 6.99 0.46
N ILE A 16 -1.01 7.67 0.18
CA ILE A 16 -1.50 7.87 -1.20
C ILE A 16 -0.43 8.57 -2.04
N LEU A 17 0.19 9.63 -1.53
CA LEU A 17 1.24 10.37 -2.24
C LEU A 17 2.45 9.49 -2.55
N VAL A 18 2.88 8.66 -1.58
CA VAL A 18 3.95 7.68 -1.79
C VAL A 18 3.57 6.69 -2.88
N GLY A 19 2.35 6.13 -2.84
CA GLY A 19 1.88 5.20 -3.85
C GLY A 19 1.85 5.81 -5.26
N LEU A 20 1.34 7.05 -5.39
CA LEU A 20 1.35 7.79 -6.65
C LEU A 20 2.77 8.07 -7.15
N TYR A 21 3.69 8.41 -6.25
CA TYR A 21 5.09 8.63 -6.58
C TYR A 21 5.76 7.34 -7.08
N VAL A 22 5.51 6.21 -6.43
CA VAL A 22 5.99 4.88 -6.86
C VAL A 22 5.47 4.56 -8.26
N ARG A 23 4.18 4.80 -8.54
CA ARG A 23 3.61 4.61 -9.89
C ARG A 23 4.27 5.50 -10.94
N LYS A 24 4.56 6.76 -10.59
CA LYS A 24 5.15 7.75 -11.52
C LYS A 24 6.64 7.52 -11.77
N LYS A 25 7.39 6.97 -10.79
CA LYS A 25 8.84 6.78 -10.94
C LYS A 25 9.22 5.65 -11.89
N GLU A 26 8.30 4.70 -12.14
CA GLU A 26 8.44 3.56 -13.06
C GLU A 26 9.70 2.68 -12.84
N LYS A 27 10.42 2.89 -11.75
CA LYS A 27 11.65 2.18 -11.37
C LYS A 27 11.41 1.44 -10.06
N THR A 28 11.66 0.13 -10.06
CA THR A 28 11.53 -0.73 -8.86
C THR A 28 12.82 -0.87 -8.08
N SER A 29 13.87 -0.11 -8.45
CA SER A 29 15.19 -0.13 -7.78
C SER A 29 15.11 0.20 -6.29
N PHE A 30 14.02 0.80 -5.83
CA PHE A 30 13.74 1.05 -4.41
C PHE A 30 13.25 -0.17 -3.62
N ILE A 31 12.70 -1.18 -4.29
CA ILE A 31 12.05 -2.36 -3.67
C ILE A 31 12.93 -3.61 -3.79
N ALA A 32 13.75 -3.70 -4.84
CA ALA A 32 14.47 -4.91 -5.23
C ALA A 32 15.90 -5.07 -4.68
N GLY A 33 16.41 -4.10 -3.91
CA GLY A 33 17.80 -4.10 -3.47
C GLY A 33 18.77 -3.75 -4.60
N HIS A 34 19.69 -2.81 -4.33
CA HIS A 34 20.73 -2.45 -5.28
C HIS A 34 21.79 -3.57 -5.29
N ASN A 35 21.77 -4.39 -6.35
CA ASN A 35 22.63 -5.56 -6.65
C ASN A 35 22.08 -6.96 -6.30
N GLN A 36 21.66 -7.65 -7.38
CA GLN A 36 21.82 -9.09 -7.67
C GLN A 36 20.76 -10.14 -7.25
N LEU A 37 19.75 -9.83 -6.42
CA LEU A 37 18.75 -10.87 -6.05
C LEU A 37 17.41 -10.81 -6.82
N PHE A 38 17.10 -9.69 -7.49
CA PHE A 38 15.81 -9.53 -8.18
C PHE A 38 15.96 -8.71 -9.46
N HIS A 39 15.48 -9.26 -10.58
CA HIS A 39 15.29 -8.53 -11.84
C HIS A 39 13.80 -8.57 -12.17
N ALA A 40 13.14 -7.42 -12.13
CA ALA A 40 11.74 -7.36 -12.51
C ALA A 40 11.63 -7.60 -14.03
N LYS A 41 10.68 -8.43 -14.46
CA LYS A 41 10.44 -8.64 -15.90
C LYS A 41 10.02 -7.35 -16.59
N ASN A 42 9.22 -6.55 -15.87
CA ASN A 42 8.79 -5.23 -16.31
C ASN A 42 8.69 -4.30 -15.10
N GLU A 43 9.79 -3.58 -14.81
CA GLU A 43 9.88 -2.66 -13.67
C GLU A 43 8.72 -1.66 -13.64
N LYS A 44 8.33 -1.11 -14.79
CA LYS A 44 7.23 -0.16 -14.91
C LYS A 44 5.89 -0.77 -14.50
N ARG A 45 5.59 -2.00 -14.96
CA ARG A 45 4.37 -2.72 -14.59
C ARG A 45 4.36 -3.10 -13.11
N LEU A 46 5.49 -3.56 -12.58
CA LEU A 46 5.63 -3.95 -11.19
C LEU A 46 5.49 -2.74 -10.25
N ALA A 47 6.21 -1.65 -10.52
CA ALA A 47 6.07 -0.39 -9.79
C ALA A 47 4.64 0.15 -9.84
N SER A 48 3.98 0.08 -11.00
CA SER A 48 2.58 0.52 -11.13
C SER A 48 1.62 -0.30 -10.26
N ARG A 49 1.81 -1.63 -10.21
CA ARG A 49 0.99 -2.53 -9.38
C ARG A 49 1.23 -2.34 -7.89
N ILE A 50 2.49 -2.28 -7.46
CA ILE A 50 2.83 -2.04 -6.05
C ILE A 50 2.32 -0.67 -5.62
N GLY A 51 2.55 0.36 -6.44
CA GLY A 51 2.04 1.69 -6.17
C GLY A 51 0.51 1.75 -6.11
N LEU A 52 -0.21 0.93 -6.87
CA LEU A 52 -1.67 0.79 -6.74
C LEU A 52 -2.07 0.21 -5.39
N VAL A 53 -1.40 -0.86 -4.93
CA VAL A 53 -1.65 -1.46 -3.60
C VAL A 53 -1.43 -0.40 -2.50
N ILE A 54 -0.35 0.38 -2.58
CA ILE A 54 -0.06 1.46 -1.63
C ILE A 54 -1.16 2.53 -1.66
N VAL A 55 -1.61 2.97 -2.84
CA VAL A 55 -2.69 3.97 -2.96
C VAL A 55 -3.99 3.46 -2.34
N LEU A 56 -4.36 2.21 -2.60
CA LEU A 56 -5.58 1.61 -2.03
C LEU A 56 -5.52 1.58 -0.50
N PHE A 57 -4.38 1.15 0.06
CA PHE A 57 -4.18 1.18 1.50
C PHE A 57 -4.30 2.59 2.10
N GLY A 58 -3.74 3.59 1.40
CA GLY A 58 -3.83 4.98 1.80
C GLY A 58 -5.29 5.50 1.80
N ILE A 59 -6.07 5.16 0.78
CA ILE A 59 -7.50 5.50 0.70
C ILE A 59 -8.27 4.87 1.86
N GLU A 60 -8.07 3.58 2.13
CA GLU A 60 -8.69 2.90 3.26
C GLU A 60 -8.28 3.52 4.60
N THR A 61 -7.02 3.92 4.74
CA THR A 61 -6.52 4.62 5.93
C THR A 61 -7.21 5.98 6.12
N VAL A 62 -7.43 6.75 5.05
CA VAL A 62 -8.18 8.02 5.12
C VAL A 62 -9.63 7.80 5.52
N LEU A 63 -10.26 6.75 4.99
CA LEU A 63 -11.67 6.43 5.25
C LEU A 63 -11.90 5.75 6.60
N PHE A 64 -10.87 5.11 7.17
CA PHE A 64 -11.00 4.30 8.38
C PHE A 64 -11.65 5.05 9.55
N PRO A 65 -11.25 6.30 9.90
CA PRO A 65 -11.90 7.02 11.00
C PRO A 65 -13.39 7.29 10.78
N ILE A 66 -13.82 7.44 9.53
CA ILE A 66 -15.24 7.64 9.17
C ILE A 66 -15.99 6.32 9.34
N ILE A 67 -15.46 5.24 8.76
CA ILE A 67 -16.09 3.90 8.82
C ILE A 67 -16.17 3.39 10.26
N PHE A 68 -15.10 3.61 11.04
CA PHE A 68 -15.03 3.26 12.46
C PHE A 68 -16.14 3.90 13.29
N GLN A 69 -16.56 5.13 12.95
CA GLN A 69 -17.66 5.81 13.65
C GLN A 69 -19.05 5.29 13.22
N LEU A 70 -19.17 4.77 11.99
CA LEU A 70 -20.45 4.35 11.41
C LEU A 70 -20.82 2.90 11.72
N ILE A 71 -19.84 2.03 12.00
CA ILE A 71 -20.06 0.59 12.21
C ILE A 71 -19.83 0.27 13.69
N PRO A 72 -20.91 0.04 14.47
CA PRO A 72 -20.78 -0.41 15.85
C PRO A 72 -20.04 -1.76 15.88
N ARG A 73 -19.02 -1.88 16.74
CA ARG A 73 -18.10 -3.04 16.91
C ARG A 73 -16.93 -3.15 15.92
N LEU A 74 -16.76 -2.21 14.99
CA LEU A 74 -15.50 -2.13 14.25
C LEU A 74 -14.41 -1.61 15.21
N ASP A 75 -13.36 -2.38 15.43
CA ASP A 75 -12.24 -2.00 16.29
C ASP A 75 -10.94 -1.82 15.48
N GLY A 76 -9.86 -1.46 16.17
CA GLY A 76 -8.53 -1.33 15.53
C GLY A 76 -8.00 -2.65 14.96
N THR A 77 -8.50 -3.80 15.42
CA THR A 77 -8.10 -5.13 14.94
C THR A 77 -8.52 -5.32 13.49
N ALA A 78 -9.69 -4.81 13.08
CA ALA A 78 -10.11 -4.83 11.68
C ALA A 78 -9.12 -4.08 10.78
N PHE A 79 -8.60 -2.93 11.24
CA PHE A 79 -7.60 -2.16 10.48
C PHE A 79 -6.27 -2.90 10.36
N LEU A 80 -5.85 -3.61 11.42
CA LEU A 80 -4.66 -4.46 11.38
C LEU A 80 -4.79 -5.56 10.31
N VAL A 81 -5.95 -6.21 10.21
CA VAL A 81 -6.21 -7.23 9.19
C VAL A 81 -6.10 -6.64 7.79
N VAL A 82 -6.70 -5.46 7.56
CA VAL A 82 -6.61 -4.74 6.27
C VAL A 82 -5.16 -4.42 5.90
N ALA A 83 -4.35 -3.96 6.87
CA ALA A 83 -2.93 -3.69 6.66
C ALA A 83 -2.15 -4.97 6.29
N MET A 84 -2.43 -6.09 6.96
CA MET A 84 -1.82 -7.38 6.66
C MET A 84 -2.19 -7.90 5.25
N ILE A 85 -3.43 -7.67 4.81
CA ILE A 85 -3.86 -8.01 3.45
C ILE A 85 -3.07 -7.20 2.41
N HIS A 86 -2.86 -5.90 2.64
CA HIS A 86 -2.05 -5.07 1.75
C HIS A 86 -0.59 -5.50 1.72
N LEU A 87 -0.02 -5.86 2.87
CA LEU A 87 1.33 -6.42 2.95
C LEU A 87 1.44 -7.71 2.13
N ALA A 88 0.49 -8.65 2.31
CA ALA A 88 0.45 -9.88 1.53
C ALA A 88 0.26 -9.61 0.03
N ALA A 89 -0.58 -8.64 -0.34
CA ALA A 89 -0.79 -8.24 -1.73
C ALA A 89 0.50 -7.74 -2.40
N VAL A 90 1.34 -6.98 -1.68
CA VAL A 90 2.67 -6.58 -2.20
C VAL A 90 3.53 -7.81 -2.49
N PHE A 91 3.60 -8.78 -1.57
CA PHE A 91 4.36 -10.01 -1.80
C PHE A 91 3.81 -10.84 -2.97
N ILE A 92 2.49 -10.97 -3.09
CA ILE A 92 1.84 -11.67 -4.21
C ILE A 92 2.17 -10.99 -5.53
N VAL A 93 2.14 -9.65 -5.59
CA VAL A 93 2.50 -8.89 -6.79
C VAL A 93 3.95 -9.13 -7.19
N ILE A 94 4.86 -9.22 -6.23
CA ILE A 94 6.28 -9.54 -6.46
C ILE A 94 6.44 -10.98 -6.97
N LEU A 95 5.83 -11.97 -6.29
CA LEU A 95 5.89 -13.39 -6.68
C LEU A 95 5.29 -13.62 -8.07
N ALA A 96 4.17 -12.99 -8.38
CA ALA A 96 3.54 -13.09 -9.69
C ALA A 96 4.40 -12.50 -10.82
N ASP A 97 5.23 -11.50 -10.53
CA ASP A 97 6.22 -10.99 -11.49
C ASP A 97 7.32 -12.04 -11.74
N GLN A 98 7.81 -12.70 -10.68
CA GLN A 98 8.85 -13.72 -10.78
C GLN A 98 8.39 -15.01 -11.46
N LEU A 99 7.19 -15.52 -11.14
CA LEU A 99 6.62 -16.70 -11.81
C LEU A 99 6.32 -16.47 -13.30
N SER A 100 6.28 -15.21 -13.73
CA SER A 100 6.12 -14.86 -15.12
C SER A 100 7.43 -14.77 -15.91
N GLN A 101 8.59 -14.94 -15.25
CA GLN A 101 9.88 -15.15 -15.90
C GLN A 101 9.91 -16.52 -16.57
#